data_AF-A0A9D5JQH1-F1
#
_entry.id   AF-A0A9D5JQH1-F1
#
_cell.length_a   1.000
_cell.length_b   1.000
_cell.length_c   1.000
_cell.angle_alpha   90.00
_cell.angle_beta   90.00
_cell.angle_gamma   90.00
#
_symmetry.space_group_name_H-M   'P 1'
#
loop_
_entity.id
_entity.type
_entity.pdbx_description
1 polymer ?
#
loop_
_entity_poly.entity_id
_entity_poly.type
_entity_poly.pdbx_seq_one_letter_code
_entity_poly.pdbx_strand_id
1 'polypeptide(L)'
;MARRRGRRKKFKLDFSLDPGTRKGIFTVFLFMAGLLVLLSIFGVAGSVGTAVDRLVSQIFGWDKLFVPVILFAWGYHLIDPDKLPMNASNFIGFALFFVGLNGLVHTVTFPHADVPIEPSALWEAGGKLGQLLSEPGVSLLGFAGAIVLFIALLVTS
;
A
#
# COMPACT_ATOMS: atom_id res chain seq x y z
N MET A 1 -4.21 -59.85 33.79
CA MET A 1 -3.32 -58.91 33.06
C MET A 1 -4.16 -57.79 32.44
N ALA A 2 -4.20 -56.61 33.05
CA ALA A 2 -4.98 -55.48 32.53
C ALA A 2 -4.09 -54.57 31.67
N ARG A 3 -4.35 -54.53 30.35
CA ARG A 3 -3.68 -53.64 29.40
C ARG A 3 -4.05 -52.18 29.72
N ARG A 4 -3.11 -51.42 30.30
CA ARG A 4 -3.21 -49.96 30.42
C ARG A 4 -3.21 -49.35 29.02
N ARG A 5 -4.39 -48.93 28.57
CA ARG A 5 -4.61 -48.19 27.33
C ARG A 5 -3.98 -46.80 27.49
N GLY A 6 -2.81 -46.59 26.88
CA GLY A 6 -2.12 -45.31 26.87
C GLY A 6 -3.01 -44.22 26.27
N ARG A 7 -3.45 -43.29 27.12
CA ARG A 7 -4.23 -42.12 26.73
C ARG A 7 -3.34 -41.21 25.89
N ARG A 8 -3.44 -41.31 24.56
CA ARG A 8 -2.78 -40.39 23.61
C ARG A 8 -3.17 -38.95 24.00
N LYS A 9 -2.22 -38.19 24.55
CA LYS A 9 -2.37 -36.73 24.73
C LYS A 9 -2.56 -36.14 23.34
N LYS A 10 -3.78 -35.71 23.01
CA LYS A 10 -4.04 -34.89 21.82
C LYS A 10 -3.26 -33.60 22.02
N PHE A 11 -2.22 -33.40 21.21
CA PHE A 11 -1.52 -32.12 21.10
C PHE A 11 -2.57 -31.10 20.63
N LYS A 12 -3.04 -30.25 21.53
CA LYS A 12 -3.83 -29.08 21.16
C LYS A 12 -2.81 -28.01 20.84
N LEU A 13 -2.66 -27.69 19.55
CA LEU A 13 -1.91 -26.51 19.14
C LEU A 13 -2.74 -25.31 19.61
N ASP A 14 -2.29 -24.70 20.69
CA ASP A 14 -2.84 -23.44 21.17
C ASP A 14 -2.28 -22.33 20.27
N PHE A 15 -3.12 -21.82 19.38
CA PHE A 15 -2.78 -20.71 18.48
C PHE A 15 -2.89 -19.35 19.18
N SER A 16 -3.09 -19.30 20.51
CA SER A 16 -3.00 -18.06 21.28
C SER A 16 -1.54 -17.61 21.38
N LEU A 17 -1.10 -16.86 20.36
CA LEU A 17 0.18 -16.17 20.41
C LEU A 17 0.10 -15.06 21.46
N ASP A 18 1.14 -14.96 22.30
CA ASP A 18 1.34 -13.80 23.15
C ASP A 18 1.36 -12.51 22.30
N PRO A 19 0.75 -11.40 22.78
CA PRO A 19 0.69 -10.13 22.03
C PRO A 19 2.05 -9.64 21.50
N GLY A 20 3.14 -9.84 22.25
CA GLY A 20 4.49 -9.49 21.82
C GLY A 20 4.96 -10.32 20.62
N THR A 21 4.74 -11.63 20.67
CA THR A 21 5.07 -12.54 19.55
C THR A 21 4.27 -12.18 18.29
N ARG A 22 2.97 -11.90 18.44
CA ARG A 22 2.11 -11.48 17.33
C ARG A 22 2.60 -10.19 16.67
N LYS A 23 2.97 -9.21 17.50
CA LYS A 23 3.52 -7.92 17.04
C LYS A 23 4.84 -8.11 16.28
N GLY A 24 5.74 -8.96 16.80
CA GLY A 24 7.00 -9.30 16.14
C GLY A 24 6.80 -9.95 14.77
N ILE A 25 5.93 -10.96 14.67
CA ILE A 25 5.60 -11.62 13.39
C ILE A 25 5.05 -10.61 12.38
N PHE A 26 4.12 -9.76 12.81
CA PHE A 26 3.53 -8.75 11.93
C PHE A 26 4.56 -7.71 11.46
N THR A 27 5.48 -7.32 12.34
CA THR A 27 6.60 -6.41 12.01
C THR A 27 7.49 -7.02 10.93
N VAL A 28 7.93 -8.26 11.10
CA VAL A 28 8.76 -8.98 10.11
C VAL A 28 8.02 -9.11 8.78
N PHE A 29 6.72 -9.40 8.82
CA PHE A 29 5.89 -9.48 7.63
C PHE A 29 5.84 -8.14 6.87
N LEU A 30 5.68 -7.00 7.56
CA LEU A 30 5.68 -5.67 6.93
C LEU A 30 7.01 -5.37 6.23
N PHE A 31 8.15 -5.63 6.88
CA PHE A 31 9.46 -5.46 6.25
C PHE A 31 9.67 -6.41 5.08
N MET A 32 9.26 -7.68 5.21
CA MET A 32 9.32 -8.65 4.11
C MET A 32 8.48 -8.19 2.92
N ALA A 33 7.25 -7.72 3.16
CA ALA A 33 6.37 -7.20 2.11
C ALA A 33 6.94 -5.94 1.45
N GLY A 34 7.45 -4.99 2.24
CA GLY A 34 8.08 -3.78 1.73
C GLY A 34 9.31 -4.08 0.87
N LEU A 35 10.18 -4.99 1.33
CA LEU A 35 11.34 -5.45 0.54
C LEU A 35 10.89 -6.17 -0.73
N LEU A 36 9.88 -7.05 -0.65
CA LEU A 36 9.37 -7.75 -1.82
C LEU A 36 8.83 -6.76 -2.86
N VAL A 37 8.03 -5.77 -2.46
CA VAL A 37 7.54 -4.71 -3.36
C VAL A 37 8.71 -3.94 -3.97
N LEU A 38 9.69 -3.53 -3.16
CA LEU A 38 10.87 -2.81 -3.63
C LEU A 38 11.64 -3.61 -4.69
N LEU A 39 11.95 -4.87 -4.40
CA LEU A 39 12.64 -5.78 -5.33
C LEU A 39 11.81 -6.06 -6.59
N SER A 40 10.48 -6.06 -6.47
CA SER A 40 9.55 -6.24 -7.59
C SER A 40 9.62 -5.05 -8.56
N ILE A 41 9.65 -3.82 -8.04
CA ILE A 41 9.76 -2.59 -8.82
C ILE A 41 11.06 -2.57 -9.64
N PHE A 42 12.16 -3.09 -9.08
CA PHE A 42 13.44 -3.20 -9.80
C PHE A 42 13.56 -4.46 -10.66
N GLY A 43 12.53 -5.30 -10.74
CA GLY A 43 12.52 -6.50 -11.57
C GLY A 43 13.42 -7.64 -11.10
N VAL A 44 13.88 -7.62 -9.84
CA VAL A 44 14.85 -8.61 -9.31
C VAL A 44 14.22 -9.73 -8.48
N ALA A 45 12.91 -9.64 -8.16
CA ALA A 45 12.19 -10.61 -7.32
C ALA A 45 11.60 -11.84 -8.08
N GLY A 46 12.05 -12.11 -9.31
CA GLY A 46 11.59 -13.25 -10.11
C GLY A 46 10.09 -13.20 -10.46
N SER A 47 9.48 -14.37 -10.66
CA SER A 47 8.06 -14.47 -11.10
C SER A 47 7.07 -13.93 -10.08
N VAL A 48 7.31 -14.18 -8.79
CA VAL A 48 6.52 -13.60 -7.69
C VAL A 48 6.65 -12.08 -7.72
N GLY A 49 7.85 -11.57 -7.91
CA GLY A 49 8.10 -10.14 -8.05
C GLY A 49 7.33 -9.51 -9.20
N THR A 50 7.32 -10.14 -10.37
CA THR A 50 6.53 -9.66 -11.51
C THR A 50 5.03 -9.60 -11.20
N ALA A 51 4.49 -10.58 -10.48
CA ALA A 51 3.08 -10.58 -10.08
C ALA A 51 2.78 -9.45 -9.08
N VAL A 52 3.67 -9.25 -8.11
CA VAL A 52 3.57 -8.15 -7.13
C VAL A 52 3.65 -6.80 -7.82
N ASP A 53 4.64 -6.58 -8.69
CA ASP A 53 4.79 -5.31 -9.42
C ASP A 53 3.56 -5.02 -10.28
N ARG A 54 3.02 -6.02 -10.99
CA ARG A 54 1.77 -5.86 -11.75
C ARG A 54 0.61 -5.44 -10.86
N LEU A 55 0.42 -6.10 -9.72
CA LEU A 55 -0.66 -5.78 -8.78
C LEU A 55 -0.52 -4.35 -8.25
N VAL A 56 0.68 -3.98 -7.79
CA VAL A 56 0.92 -2.67 -7.20
C VAL A 56 0.84 -1.57 -8.27
N SER A 57 1.37 -1.79 -9.46
CA SER A 57 1.27 -0.84 -10.60
C SER A 57 -0.18 -0.65 -11.07
N GLN A 58 -0.98 -1.72 -11.07
CA GLN A 58 -2.40 -1.62 -11.40
C GLN A 58 -3.17 -0.71 -10.45
N ILE A 59 -2.81 -0.72 -9.16
CA ILE A 59 -3.48 0.08 -8.14
C ILE A 59 -2.93 1.50 -8.16
N PHE A 60 -1.62 1.66 -8.01
CA PHE A 60 -0.95 2.93 -7.69
C PHE A 60 -0.23 3.58 -8.88
N GLY A 61 -0.06 2.89 -10.00
CA GLY A 61 0.75 3.41 -11.11
C GLY A 61 2.19 3.72 -10.67
N TRP A 62 2.68 4.92 -10.98
CA TRP A 62 4.00 5.42 -10.55
C TRP A 62 4.13 5.58 -9.03
N ASP A 63 3.03 5.82 -8.33
CA ASP A 63 3.05 6.07 -6.89
C ASP A 63 3.37 4.80 -6.08
N LYS A 64 3.47 3.65 -6.77
CA LYS A 64 3.98 2.38 -6.21
C LYS A 64 5.31 2.53 -5.47
N LEU A 65 6.12 3.53 -5.82
CA LEU A 65 7.40 3.83 -5.16
C LEU A 65 7.24 4.18 -3.66
N PHE A 66 6.09 4.72 -3.25
CA PHE A 66 5.83 5.08 -1.85
C PHE A 66 5.33 3.91 -1.00
N VAL A 67 4.76 2.88 -1.63
CA VAL A 67 4.27 1.67 -0.94
C VAL A 67 5.32 1.01 -0.05
N PRO A 68 6.56 0.70 -0.50
CA PRO A 68 7.57 0.11 0.38
C PRO A 68 7.97 1.03 1.53
N VAL A 69 8.04 2.35 1.30
CA VAL A 69 8.39 3.34 2.33
C VAL A 69 7.39 3.31 3.48
N ILE A 70 6.09 3.23 3.17
CA ILE A 70 5.03 3.19 4.18
C ILE A 70 5.02 1.87 4.94
N LEU A 71 5.24 0.75 4.25
CA LEU A 71 5.38 -0.56 4.90
C LEU A 71 6.54 -0.57 5.89
N PHE A 72 7.67 0.06 5.54
CA PHE A 72 8.81 0.21 6.45
C PHE A 72 8.53 1.17 7.60
N ALA A 73 7.90 2.31 7.34
CA ALA A 73 7.52 3.26 8.39
C ALA A 73 6.57 2.60 9.40
N TRP A 74 5.56 1.85 8.92
CA TRP A 74 4.64 1.13 9.78
C TRP A 74 5.35 0.00 10.56
N GLY A 75 6.22 -0.76 9.89
CA GLY A 75 7.05 -1.76 10.57
C GLY A 75 7.93 -1.14 11.67
N TYR A 76 8.53 0.02 11.40
CA TYR A 76 9.37 0.72 12.37
C TYR A 76 8.57 1.27 13.55
N HIS A 77 7.40 1.85 13.32
CA HIS A 77 6.49 2.28 14.40
C HIS A 77 6.11 1.12 15.33
N LEU A 78 5.95 -0.10 14.80
CA LEU A 78 5.74 -1.25 15.66
C LEU A 78 6.99 -1.59 16.49
N ILE A 79 8.20 -1.43 15.97
CA ILE A 79 9.41 -1.69 16.76
C ILE A 79 9.54 -0.67 17.89
N ASP A 80 9.46 0.61 17.57
CA ASP A 80 9.71 1.71 18.50
C ASP A 80 8.71 2.86 18.26
N PRO A 81 7.50 2.77 18.86
CA PRO A 81 6.45 3.76 18.65
C PRO A 81 6.79 5.13 19.22
N ASP A 82 7.73 5.20 20.17
CA ASP A 82 8.16 6.47 20.78
C ASP A 82 9.10 7.25 19.84
N LYS A 83 9.91 6.55 19.04
CA LYS A 83 10.77 7.18 18.02
C LYS A 83 10.03 7.59 16.76
N LEU A 84 8.99 6.84 16.38
CA LEU A 84 8.11 7.19 15.26
C LEU A 84 6.66 7.12 15.72
N PRO A 85 6.16 8.14 16.44
CA PRO A 85 4.77 8.16 16.87
C PRO A 85 3.86 8.33 15.65
N MET A 86 3.08 7.30 15.35
CA MET A 86 2.04 7.35 14.32
C MET A 86 0.68 7.49 15.01
N ASN A 87 0.15 8.71 14.97
CA ASN A 87 -1.15 9.05 15.53
C ASN A 87 -2.23 8.97 14.44
N ALA A 88 -3.50 9.08 14.82
CA ALA A 88 -4.60 9.12 13.85
C ALA A 88 -4.42 10.22 12.78
N SER A 89 -3.86 11.37 13.16
CA SER A 89 -3.54 12.46 12.23
C SER A 89 -2.50 12.07 11.18
N ASN A 90 -1.50 11.25 11.51
CA ASN A 90 -0.52 10.77 10.52
C ASN A 90 -1.20 9.85 9.50
N PHE A 91 -2.15 9.02 9.94
CA PHE A 91 -2.90 8.15 9.03
C PHE A 91 -3.78 8.95 8.07
N ILE A 92 -4.42 10.02 8.57
CA ILE A 92 -5.14 10.98 7.73
C ILE A 92 -4.17 11.64 6.74
N GLY A 93 -3.01 12.09 7.20
CA GLY A 93 -1.96 12.65 6.35
C GLY A 93 -1.56 11.70 5.23
N PHE A 94 -1.23 10.44 5.53
CA PHE A 94 -0.91 9.44 4.50
C PHE A 94 -2.06 9.21 3.52
N ALA A 95 -3.31 9.18 3.99
CA ALA A 95 -4.46 9.05 3.11
C ALA A 95 -4.59 10.26 2.18
N LEU A 96 -4.47 11.48 2.70
CA LEU A 96 -4.47 12.72 1.91
C LEU A 96 -3.32 12.77 0.92
N PHE A 97 -2.13 12.31 1.33
CA PHE A 97 -0.95 12.21 0.48
C PHE A 97 -1.23 11.30 -0.72
N PHE A 98 -1.78 10.10 -0.50
CA PHE A 98 -2.11 9.21 -1.62
C PHE A 98 -3.22 9.75 -2.49
N VAL A 99 -4.26 10.34 -1.89
CA VAL A 99 -5.37 10.94 -2.65
C VAL A 99 -4.85 12.07 -3.53
N GLY A 100 -4.07 12.97 -2.96
CA GLY A 100 -3.43 14.09 -3.65
C GLY A 100 -2.46 13.61 -4.72
N LEU A 101 -1.53 12.71 -4.40
CA LEU A 101 -0.51 12.26 -5.33
C LEU A 101 -1.12 11.50 -6.51
N ASN A 102 -1.95 10.49 -6.24
CA ASN A 102 -2.51 9.63 -7.29
C ASN A 102 -3.46 10.43 -8.18
N GLY A 103 -4.30 11.27 -7.58
CA GLY A 103 -5.19 12.16 -8.33
C GLY A 103 -4.40 13.13 -9.21
N LEU A 104 -3.34 13.76 -8.67
CA LEU A 104 -2.49 14.68 -9.42
C LEU A 104 -1.75 13.99 -10.56
N VAL A 105 -1.07 12.88 -10.28
CA VAL A 105 -0.30 12.12 -11.27
C VAL A 105 -1.20 11.66 -12.40
N HIS A 106 -2.38 11.12 -12.10
CA HIS A 106 -3.34 10.74 -13.14
C HIS A 106 -3.82 11.95 -13.93
N THR A 107 -4.26 13.03 -13.26
CA THR A 107 -4.77 14.24 -13.92
C THR A 107 -3.74 14.81 -14.90
N VAL A 108 -2.49 14.97 -14.46
CA VAL A 108 -1.41 15.55 -15.26
C VAL A 108 -1.00 14.62 -16.40
N THR A 109 -1.00 13.30 -16.19
CA THR A 109 -0.60 12.35 -17.22
C THR A 109 -1.68 12.16 -18.30
N PHE A 110 -2.95 12.26 -17.92
CA PHE A 110 -4.10 12.09 -18.82
C PHE A 110 -4.97 13.35 -18.86
N PRO A 111 -4.48 14.45 -19.48
CA PRO A 111 -5.16 15.75 -19.45
C PRO A 111 -6.45 15.80 -20.26
N HIS A 112 -6.68 14.84 -21.16
CA HIS A 112 -7.86 14.77 -22.02
C HIS A 112 -8.71 13.57 -21.61
N ALA A 113 -9.78 13.84 -20.85
CA ALA A 113 -10.70 12.80 -20.37
C ALA A 113 -11.45 12.07 -21.52
N ASP A 114 -11.51 12.69 -22.71
CA ASP A 114 -12.25 12.17 -23.87
C ASP A 114 -11.45 11.11 -24.64
N VAL A 115 -10.17 10.95 -24.34
CA VAL A 115 -9.28 10.00 -25.02
C VAL A 115 -9.28 8.68 -24.22
N PRO A 116 -9.66 7.55 -24.83
CA PRO A 116 -9.57 6.25 -24.18
C PRO A 116 -8.14 5.96 -23.71
N ILE A 117 -7.98 5.58 -22.45
CA ILE A 117 -6.70 5.21 -21.87
C ILE A 117 -6.52 3.70 -21.99
N GLU A 118 -5.46 3.28 -22.68
CA GLU A 118 -5.08 1.88 -22.75
C GLU A 118 -4.73 1.33 -21.35
N PRO A 119 -5.14 0.10 -20.99
CA PRO A 119 -4.88 -0.44 -19.66
C PRO A 119 -3.40 -0.45 -19.26
N SER A 120 -2.49 -0.69 -20.21
CA SER A 120 -1.04 -0.65 -19.96
C SER A 120 -0.56 0.74 -19.59
N ALA A 121 -1.00 1.77 -20.32
CA ALA A 121 -0.65 3.16 -20.04
C ALA A 121 -1.16 3.61 -18.66
N LEU A 122 -2.34 3.14 -18.27
CA LEU A 122 -2.89 3.41 -16.95
C LEU A 122 -1.97 2.87 -15.84
N TRP A 123 -1.50 1.63 -15.96
CA TRP A 123 -0.64 1.00 -14.94
C TRP A 123 0.77 1.57 -14.93
N GLU A 124 1.22 2.12 -16.06
CA GLU A 124 2.51 2.79 -16.20
C GLU A 124 2.48 4.24 -15.74
N ALA A 125 1.34 4.80 -15.31
CA ALA A 125 1.26 6.20 -14.87
C ALA A 125 0.35 6.41 -13.66
N GLY A 126 -0.95 6.58 -13.87
CA GLY A 126 -1.89 7.02 -12.83
C GLY A 126 -2.46 5.90 -11.96
N GLY A 127 -2.39 4.64 -12.41
CA GLY A 127 -3.05 3.52 -11.76
C GLY A 127 -4.58 3.67 -11.73
N LYS A 128 -5.26 2.62 -11.25
CA LYS A 128 -6.72 2.67 -11.05
C LYS A 128 -7.12 3.63 -9.92
N LEU A 129 -6.28 3.75 -8.89
CA LEU A 129 -6.56 4.65 -7.77
C LEU A 129 -6.52 6.11 -8.23
N GLY A 130 -5.50 6.50 -9.01
CA GLY A 130 -5.44 7.85 -9.58
C GLY A 130 -6.60 8.15 -10.51
N GLN A 131 -7.02 7.19 -11.33
CA GLN A 131 -8.21 7.35 -12.18
C GLN A 131 -9.47 7.60 -11.35
N LEU A 132 -9.73 6.74 -10.36
CA LEU A 132 -10.89 6.82 -9.47
C LEU A 132 -10.97 8.17 -8.75
N LEU A 133 -9.83 8.76 -8.42
CA LEU A 133 -9.74 10.05 -7.72
C LEU A 133 -9.83 11.22 -8.70
N SER A 134 -9.14 11.13 -9.83
CA SER A 134 -9.03 12.20 -10.82
C SER A 134 -10.36 12.46 -11.54
N GLU A 135 -11.10 11.44 -11.95
CA GLU A 135 -12.36 11.59 -12.69
C GLU A 135 -13.41 12.45 -11.97
N PRO A 136 -13.75 12.23 -10.67
CA PRO A 136 -14.65 13.12 -9.95
C PRO A 136 -14.05 14.52 -9.76
N GLY A 137 -12.75 14.63 -9.53
CA GLY A 137 -12.08 15.94 -9.41
C GLY A 137 -12.22 16.78 -10.68
N VAL A 138 -11.91 16.19 -11.83
CA VAL A 138 -11.99 16.84 -13.15
C VAL A 138 -13.43 17.11 -13.55
N SER A 139 -14.37 16.19 -13.31
CA SER A 139 -15.78 16.40 -13.66
C SER A 139 -16.46 17.49 -12.83
N LEU A 140 -16.06 17.68 -11.57
CA LEU A 140 -16.64 18.69 -10.69
C LEU A 140 -15.96 20.07 -10.80
N LEU A 141 -14.64 20.10 -11.00
CA LEU A 141 -13.83 21.33 -10.90
C LEU A 141 -13.16 21.74 -12.21
N GLY A 142 -13.24 20.91 -13.25
CA GLY A 142 -12.41 21.01 -14.45
C GLY A 142 -10.94 20.65 -14.18
N PHE A 143 -10.15 20.55 -15.26
CA PHE A 143 -8.74 20.15 -15.19
C PHE A 143 -7.90 21.02 -14.24
N ALA A 144 -7.97 22.35 -14.38
CA ALA A 144 -7.21 23.27 -13.55
C ALA A 144 -7.65 23.21 -12.07
N GLY A 145 -8.95 23.10 -11.81
CA GLY A 145 -9.48 23.00 -10.45
C GLY A 145 -9.10 21.68 -9.77
N ALA A 146 -9.09 20.57 -10.51
CA ALA A 146 -8.62 19.29 -10.01
C ALA A 146 -7.14 19.32 -9.62
N ILE A 147 -6.28 19.93 -10.44
CA ILE A 147 -4.86 20.11 -10.11
C ILE A 147 -4.68 20.91 -8.81
N VAL A 148 -5.39 22.04 -8.68
CA VAL A 148 -5.33 22.87 -7.46
C VAL A 148 -5.79 22.08 -6.24
N LEU A 149 -6.89 21.32 -6.35
CA LEU A 149 -7.38 20.46 -5.28
C LEU A 149 -6.31 19.45 -4.85
N PHE A 150 -5.76 18.67 -5.78
CA PHE A 150 -4.82 17.61 -5.43
C PHE A 150 -3.49 18.16 -4.89
N ILE A 151 -3.01 19.31 -5.38
CA ILE A 151 -1.87 20.01 -4.80
C ILE A 151 -2.18 20.45 -3.37
N ALA A 152 -3.36 21.01 -3.11
CA ALA A 152 -3.73 21.43 -1.75
C ALA A 152 -3.77 20.24 -0.78
N LEU A 153 -4.28 19.07 -1.22
CA LEU A 153 -4.26 17.85 -0.43
C LEU A 153 -2.83 17.37 -0.15
N LEU A 154 -1.93 17.42 -1.13
CA LEU A 154 -0.51 17.09 -0.96
C LEU A 154 0.24 18.03 -0.01
N VAL A 155 -0.07 19.33 -0.04
CA VAL A 155 0.59 20.31 0.82
C VAL A 155 0.08 20.20 2.27
N THR A 156 -1.16 19.75 2.44
CA THR A 156 -1.80 19.62 3.76
C THR A 156 -1.54 18.24 4.42
N SER A 157 -1.14 17.25 3.62
CA SER A 157 -0.92 15.86 4.06
C SER A 157 0.24 15.67 5.02
#